data_AF-A0A536DIF1-F1
#
_entry.id   AF-A0A536DIF1-F1
#
_cell.length_a   1.000
_cell.length_b   1.000
_cell.length_c   1.000
_cell.angle_alpha   90.00
_cell.angle_beta   90.00
_cell.angle_gamma   90.00
#
_symmetry.space_group_name_H-M   'P 1'
#
loop_
_entity.id
_entity.type
_entity.pdbx_description
1 polymer ?
#
loop_
_entity_poly.entity_id
_entity_poly.type
_entity_poly.pdbx_seq_one_letter_code
_entity_poly.pdbx_strand_id
1 'polypeptide(L)' 'MHVEAREGEPFDQLLRRFKTGIDKAGILREYKRKQRFKSAGELRREKAKAAARRRTKRPRVRAEARR' A
#
# COMPACT_ATOMS: atom_id res chain seq x y z
N MET A 1 3.97 -7.85 -10.80
CA MET A 1 2.62 -8.15 -10.27
C MET A 1 1.90 -8.87 -11.39
N HIS A 2 1.43 -10.08 -11.15
CA HIS A 2 0.83 -10.96 -12.17
C HIS A 2 -0.54 -11.40 -11.67
N VAL A 3 -1.58 -11.23 -12.49
CA VAL A 3 -2.97 -11.53 -12.13
C VAL A 3 -3.65 -12.16 -13.35
N GLU A 4 -4.00 -13.43 -13.24
CA GLU A 4 -4.71 -14.18 -14.28
C GLU A 4 -6.17 -14.40 -13.89
N ALA A 5 -7.05 -14.47 -14.88
CA ALA A 5 -8.45 -14.84 -14.66
C ALA A 5 -8.52 -16.26 -14.09
N ARG A 6 -9.32 -16.45 -13.04
CA ARG A 6 -9.63 -17.79 -12.53
C ARG A 6 -10.89 -18.32 -13.21
N GLU A 7 -10.96 -19.63 -13.34
CA GLU A 7 -12.13 -20.31 -13.87
C GLU A 7 -13.35 -20.07 -12.96
N GLY A 8 -14.46 -19.59 -13.54
CA GLY A 8 -15.68 -19.25 -12.80
C GLY A 8 -15.64 -17.94 -11.97
N GLU A 9 -14.60 -17.12 -12.10
CA GLU A 9 -14.52 -15.83 -11.38
C GLU A 9 -15.27 -14.70 -12.12
N PRO A 10 -16.17 -13.96 -11.45
CA PRO A 10 -16.76 -12.75 -12.01
C PRO A 10 -15.71 -11.66 -12.27
N PHE A 11 -15.87 -10.90 -13.35
CA PHE A 11 -14.94 -9.82 -13.75
C PHE A 11 -14.59 -8.85 -12.62
N ASP A 12 -15.56 -8.46 -11.80
CA ASP A 12 -15.35 -7.52 -10.70
C ASP A 12 -14.37 -8.04 -9.63
N GLN A 13 -14.37 -9.36 -9.39
CA GLN A 13 -13.42 -9.97 -8.46
C GLN A 13 -11.99 -9.95 -9.01
N LEU A 14 -11.84 -10.24 -10.30
CA LEU A 14 -10.56 -10.13 -11.01
C LEU A 14 -10.04 -8.68 -10.96
N LEU A 15 -10.90 -7.70 -11.26
CA LEU A 15 -10.56 -6.29 -11.20
C LEU A 15 -10.16 -5.85 -9.79
N ARG A 16 -10.85 -6.34 -8.76
CA ARG A 16 -10.52 -6.04 -7.36
C ARG A 16 -9.16 -6.58 -6.97
N ARG A 17 -8.83 -7.81 -7.39
CA ARG A 17 -7.50 -8.41 -7.17
C ARG A 17 -6.41 -7.62 -7.88
N PHE A 18 -6.65 -7.23 -9.13
CA PHE A 18 -5.73 -6.39 -9.89
C PHE A 18 -5.48 -5.05 -9.18
N LYS A 19 -6.53 -4.31 -8.82
CA LYS A 19 -6.40 -3.04 -8.08
C LYS A 19 -5.63 -3.21 -6.77
N THR A 20 -5.98 -4.24 -5.98
CA THR A 20 -5.29 -4.56 -4.73
C THR A 20 -3.82 -4.90 -4.97
N GLY A 21 -3.51 -5.62 -6.06
CA GLY A 21 -2.14 -5.94 -6.44
C GLY A 21 -1.32 -4.70 -6.83
N ILE A 22 -1.92 -3.74 -7.54
CA ILE A 22 -1.27 -2.46 -7.89
C ILE A 22 -0.95 -1.69 -6.60
N ASP A 23 -1.93 -1.59 -5.70
CA ASP A 23 -1.78 -0.86 -4.45
C ASP A 23 -0.74 -1.50 -3.54
N LYS A 24 -0.73 -2.83 -3.45
CA LYS A 24 0.25 -3.59 -2.66
C LYS A 24 1.65 -3.49 -3.24
N ALA A 25 1.80 -3.53 -4.57
CA ALA A 25 3.07 -3.31 -5.25
C ALA A 25 3.57 -1.86 -5.09
N GLY A 26 2.67 -0.92 -4.78
CA GLY A 26 3.02 0.47 -4.52
C GLY A 26 3.35 1.28 -5.78
N ILE A 27 3.03 0.77 -6.97
CA ILE A 27 3.37 1.35 -8.27
C ILE A 27 2.88 2.79 -8.38
N LEU A 28 1.60 3.04 -8.10
CA LEU A 28 1.01 4.39 -8.16
C LEU A 28 1.64 5.34 -7.14
N ARG A 29 2.03 4.83 -5.97
CA ARG A 29 2.67 5.63 -4.91
C ARG A 29 4.08 6.02 -5.33
N GLU A 30 4.82 5.13 -5.96
CA GLU A 30 6.15 5.42 -6.48
C GLU A 30 6.10 6.41 -7.63
N TYR A 31 5.16 6.24 -8.57
CA TYR A 31 4.94 7.17 -9.67
C TYR A 31 4.71 8.60 -9.14
N LYS A 32 3.76 8.78 -8.21
CA LYS A 32 3.48 10.08 -7.57
C LYS A 32 4.69 10.65 -6.82
N ARG A 33 5.55 9.80 -6.25
CA ARG A 33 6.76 10.24 -5.55
C ARG A 33 7.81 10.78 -6.54
N LYS A 34 7.93 10.16 -7.71
CA LYS A 34 8.93 10.51 -8.75
C LYS A 34 8.47 11.61 -9.71
N GLN A 35 7.18 11.95 -9.74
CA GLN A 35 6.62 12.95 -10.65
C GLN A 35 7.28 14.35 -10.53
N ARG A 36 7.83 14.69 -9.36
CA ARG A 36 8.58 15.93 -9.16
C ARG A 36 9.83 15.67 -8.34
N PHE A 37 10.85 16.51 -8.54
CA PHE A 37 12.01 16.51 -7.66
C PHE A 37 11.57 16.82 -6.22
N LYS A 38 12.14 16.07 -5.29
CA LYS A 38 12.02 16.30 -3.86
C LYS A 38 13.41 16.29 -3.27
N SER A 39 13.73 17.32 -2.49
CA SER A 39 14.99 17.38 -1.77
C SER A 39 15.10 16.21 -0.77
N ALA A 40 16.33 15.86 -0.39
CA ALA A 40 16.57 14.82 0.60
C ALA A 40 15.83 15.08 1.93
N GLY A 41 15.71 16.35 2.34
CA GLY A 41 14.96 16.76 3.53
C GLY A 41 13.44 16.52 3.40
N GLU A 42 12.84 16.79 2.24
CA GLU A 42 11.44 16.48 1.98
C GLU A 42 11.17 14.97 1.99
N LEU A 43 12.04 14.17 1.37
CA LEU A 43 11.93 12.72 1.37
C LEU A 43 11.98 12.14 2.79
N ARG A 44 12.88 12.64 3.64
CA ARG A 44 12.98 12.26 5.06
C ARG A 44 11.71 12.62 5.83
N ARG A 45 11.18 13.84 5.66
CA ARG A 45 9.93 14.30 6.28
C ARG A 45 8.73 13.45 5.85
N GLU A 46 8.63 13.13 4.56
CA GLU A 46 7.55 12.28 4.03
C GLU A 46 7.63 10.84 4.56
N LYS A 47 8.85 10.28 4.67
CA LYS A 47 9.08 8.95 5.26
C LYS A 47 8.67 8.91 6.74
N ALA A 48 9.05 9.93 7.52
CA ALA A 48 8.66 10.04 8.93
C ALA A 48 7.13 10.14 9.10
N LYS A 49 6.48 11.00 8.30
CA LYS A 49 5.01 11.16 8.31
C LYS A 49 4.29 9.85 7.92
N ALA A 50 4.81 9.12 6.93
CA ALA A 50 4.26 7.83 6.54
C ALA A 50 4.41 6.77 7.64
N ALA A 51 5.55 6.73 8.36
CA ALA A 51 5.77 5.83 9.48
C ALA A 51 4.82 6.15 10.65
N ALA A 52 4.67 7.43 11.01
CA ALA A 52 3.74 7.87 12.04
C ALA A 52 2.28 7.46 11.72
N ARG A 53 1.82 7.68 10.48
CA ARG A 53 0.50 7.25 10.01
C ARG A 53 0.30 5.73 10.02
N ARG A 54 1.35 4.95 9.78
CA ARG A 54 1.29 3.48 9.89
C ARG A 54 1.18 3.02 11.33
N ARG A 55 1.87 3.70 12.25
CA ARG A 55 1.85 3.38 13.68
C ARG A 55 0.46 3.61 14.29
N THR A 56 -0.22 4.69 13.91
CA THR A 56 -1.57 4.98 14.41
C THR A 56 -2.65 4.06 13.84
N LYS A 57 -2.50 3.61 12.58
CA LYS A 57 -3.44 2.69 11.92
C LYS A 57 -3.27 1.22 12.31
N ARG A 58 -2.26 0.87 13.11
CA ARG A 58 -2.01 -0.51 13.53
C ARG A 58 -2.90 -0.79 14.76
N PRO A 59 -3.97 -1.61 14.62
CA PRO A 59 -4.86 -1.86 15.74
C PRO A 59 -4.10 -2.60 16.85
N ARG A 60 -4.41 -2.27 18.12
CA ARG A 60 -3.73 -2.79 19.33
C ARG A 60 -3.89 -4.30 19.57
N VAL A 61 -4.54 -5.03 18.65
CA VAL A 61 -4.94 -6.45 18.71
C VAL A 61 -3.83 -7.47 19.04
N ARG A 62 -2.55 -7.06 19.08
CA ARG A 62 -1.47 -7.96 19.51
C ARG A 62 -1.23 -7.97 21.03
N ALA A 63 -1.83 -7.05 21.77
CA ALA A 63 -1.70 -6.97 23.23
C ALA A 63 -2.71 -7.87 23.98
N GLU A 64 -3.86 -8.17 23.39
CA GLU A 64 -4.89 -9.04 24.01
C GLU A 64 -4.74 -10.52 23.66
N ALA A 65 -4.14 -10.87 22.51
CA ALA A 65 -3.91 -12.26 22.11
C ALA A 65 -2.72 -12.95 22.81
N ARG A 66 -2.16 -12.35 23.87
CA ARG A 66 -1.02 -12.86 24.65
C ARG A 66 -1.28 -12.87 26.17
N ARG A 67 -2.53 -12.65 26.59
CA ARG A 67 -2.97 -12.81 27.98
C ARG A 67 -3.77 -14.08 28.13
#